data_AF-A0A395HAH4-F1
#
_entry.id   AF-A0A395HAH4-F1
#
_cell.length_a   1.000
_cell.length_b   1.000
_cell.length_c   1.000
_cell.angle_alpha   90.00
_cell.angle_beta   90.00
_cell.angle_gamma   90.00
#
_symmetry.space_group_name_H-M   'P 1'
#
loop_
_entity.id
_entity.type
_entity.pdbx_description
1 polymer ?
#
loop_
_entity_poly.entity_id
_entity_poly.type
_entity_poly.pdbx_seq_one_letter_code
_entity_poly.pdbx_strand_id
1 'polypeptide(L)'
;MRNILAVVVAFAAGAVAQNVYIALPTAGQTVQAGEQLTVQIQRPTPPTNVQEMSIAIGLQSCGSSTCYPASEALGTILYNGAYDPVYHEYYLPQYQNITVTIPEGTAAGAATLGVAHATLIGALYEPYLQTLSQNLTIA
;
A
#
# COMPACT_ATOMS: atom_id res chain seq x y z
N MET A 1 -7.42 43.65 1.69
CA MET A 1 -6.36 42.63 1.44
C MET A 1 -6.00 41.79 2.67
N ARG A 2 -6.90 41.59 3.65
CA ARG A 2 -6.61 40.84 4.89
C ARG A 2 -7.35 39.50 5.01
N ASN A 3 -8.31 39.23 4.11
CA ASN A 3 -9.17 38.04 4.16
C ASN A 3 -8.95 37.05 2.99
N ILE A 4 -8.07 37.38 2.04
CA ILE A 4 -7.78 36.48 0.89
C ILE A 4 -6.72 35.43 1.26
N LEU A 5 -5.85 35.72 2.23
CA LEU A 5 -4.80 34.82 2.69
C LEU A 5 -5.33 33.58 3.43
N ALA A 6 -6.53 33.65 4.02
CA ALA A 6 -7.11 32.54 4.80
C ALA A 6 -7.72 31.43 3.92
N VAL A 7 -8.07 31.72 2.66
CA VAL A 7 -8.75 30.76 1.77
C VAL A 7 -7.77 29.81 1.09
N VAL A 8 -6.52 30.24 0.86
CA VAL A 8 -5.51 29.45 0.11
C VAL A 8 -4.95 28.29 0.94
N VAL A 9 -4.89 28.42 2.28
CA VAL A 9 -4.32 27.37 3.15
C VAL A 9 -5.26 26.16 3.31
N ALA A 10 -6.57 26.33 3.12
CA ALA A 10 -7.56 25.27 3.32
C ALA A 10 -7.63 24.25 2.17
N PHE A 11 -7.13 24.56 0.97
CA PHE A 11 -7.24 23.69 -0.22
C PHE A 11 -6.06 22.71 -0.41
N ALA A 12 -5.02 22.76 0.42
CA ALA A 12 -3.83 21.93 0.22
C ALA A 12 -3.99 20.46 0.68
N ALA A 13 -5.12 20.08 1.31
CA ALA A 13 -5.32 18.73 1.85
C ALA A 13 -6.07 17.76 0.90
N GLY A 14 -6.47 18.19 -0.30
CA GLY A 14 -7.50 17.52 -1.11
C GLY A 14 -7.06 16.48 -2.15
N ALA A 15 -5.85 15.91 -2.11
CA ALA A 15 -5.36 15.02 -3.18
C ALA A 15 -4.94 13.60 -2.76
N VAL A 16 -4.96 13.26 -1.46
CA VAL A 16 -4.49 11.93 -0.98
C VAL A 16 -5.57 10.83 -1.08
N ALA A 17 -6.84 11.21 -1.33
CA ALA A 17 -7.99 10.31 -1.21
C ALA A 17 -8.23 9.37 -2.41
N GLN A 18 -7.42 9.41 -3.48
CA GLN A 18 -7.67 8.64 -4.70
C GLN A 18 -6.85 7.34 -4.80
N ASN A 19 -5.84 7.21 -3.95
CA ASN A 19 -4.84 6.16 -4.01
C ASN A 19 -5.22 5.00 -3.08
N VAL A 20 -4.76 3.79 -3.42
CA VAL A 20 -4.84 2.66 -2.49
C VAL A 20 -3.88 2.88 -1.32
N TYR A 21 -4.13 2.21 -0.19
CA TYR A 21 -3.20 2.19 0.94
C TYR A 21 -3.18 0.83 1.65
N ILE A 22 -2.09 0.58 2.38
CA ILE A 22 -1.93 -0.61 3.22
C ILE A 22 -2.62 -0.33 4.54
N ALA A 23 -3.74 -1.00 4.81
CA ALA A 23 -4.43 -0.90 6.10
C ALA A 23 -3.89 -1.91 7.12
N LEU A 24 -3.50 -3.09 6.64
CA LEU A 24 -2.80 -4.11 7.43
C LEU A 24 -1.63 -4.63 6.61
N PRO A 25 -0.47 -4.92 7.25
CA PRO A 25 -0.15 -4.65 8.66
C PRO A 25 -0.09 -3.15 9.01
N THR A 26 -0.26 -2.84 10.30
CA THR A 26 -0.10 -1.46 10.78
C THR A 26 1.38 -1.05 10.83
N ALA A 27 1.65 0.25 10.85
CA ALA A 27 3.03 0.75 10.80
C ALA A 27 3.79 0.38 12.08
N GLY A 28 4.97 -0.21 11.92
CA GLY A 28 5.79 -0.70 13.04
C GLY A 28 5.30 -2.02 13.64
N GLN A 29 4.32 -2.69 13.02
CA GLN A 29 3.89 -4.00 13.47
C GLN A 29 5.07 -4.99 13.45
N THR A 30 5.17 -5.78 14.52
CA THR A 30 6.14 -6.86 14.63
C THR A 30 5.54 -8.15 14.06
N VAL A 31 6.30 -8.86 13.23
CA VAL A 31 5.92 -10.13 12.59
C VAL A 31 7.06 -11.15 12.72
N GLN A 32 6.75 -12.44 12.61
CA GLN A 32 7.75 -13.51 12.68
C GLN A 32 8.12 -14.05 11.30
N ALA A 33 9.35 -14.55 11.15
CA ALA A 33 9.71 -15.35 9.99
C ALA A 33 8.86 -16.64 9.95
N GLY A 34 8.39 -17.03 8.77
CA GLY A 34 7.49 -18.18 8.59
C GLY A 34 6.02 -17.91 8.93
N GLU A 35 5.68 -16.72 9.44
CA GLU A 35 4.30 -16.37 9.78
C GLU A 35 3.46 -16.07 8.53
N GLN A 36 2.19 -16.45 8.57
CA GLN A 36 1.20 -15.96 7.61
C GLN A 36 0.74 -14.56 8.00
N LEU A 37 0.97 -13.62 7.11
CA LEU A 37 0.60 -12.22 7.28
C LEU A 37 -0.57 -11.88 6.35
N THR A 38 -1.63 -11.30 6.91
CA THR A 38 -2.69 -10.68 6.10
C THR A 38 -2.27 -9.28 5.71
N VAL A 39 -2.12 -9.06 4.40
CA VAL A 39 -1.93 -7.74 3.82
C VAL A 39 -3.28 -7.26 3.30
N GLN A 40 -3.84 -6.25 3.96
CA GLN A 40 -5.10 -5.64 3.53
C GLN A 40 -4.79 -4.36 2.76
N ILE A 41 -5.16 -4.36 1.48
CA ILE A 41 -5.07 -3.17 0.63
C ILE A 41 -6.47 -2.59 0.52
N GLN A 42 -6.63 -1.35 0.98
CA GLN A 42 -7.88 -0.62 0.88
C GLN A 42 -7.84 0.32 -0.31
N ARG A 43 -8.99 0.44 -0.96
CA ARG A 43 -9.27 1.32 -2.08
C ARG A 43 -10.42 2.25 -1.72
N PRO A 44 -10.12 3.51 -1.36
CA PRO A 44 -11.12 4.57 -1.31
C PRO A 44 -11.93 4.66 -2.61
N THR A 45 -13.20 5.03 -2.52
CA THR A 45 -14.05 5.21 -3.71
C THR A 45 -13.42 6.26 -4.63
N PRO A 46 -13.01 5.90 -5.86
CA PRO A 46 -12.33 6.83 -6.75
C PRO A 46 -13.33 7.86 -7.32
N PRO A 47 -12.88 9.11 -7.58
CA PRO A 47 -13.74 10.15 -8.16
C PRO A 47 -13.96 9.99 -9.68
N THR A 48 -13.18 9.12 -10.33
CA THR A 48 -13.22 8.85 -11.77
C THR A 48 -13.32 7.34 -12.02
N ASN A 49 -13.54 6.96 -13.29
CA ASN A 49 -13.48 5.56 -13.70
C ASN A 49 -12.07 5.00 -13.42
N VAL A 50 -12.02 3.85 -12.76
CA VAL A 50 -10.79 3.13 -12.47
C VAL A 50 -11.00 1.65 -12.73
N GLN A 51 -10.12 1.05 -13.54
CA GLN A 51 -10.07 -0.37 -13.82
C GLN A 51 -8.82 -0.96 -13.18
N GLU A 52 -9.04 -1.74 -12.12
CA GLU A 52 -7.98 -2.43 -11.40
C GLU A 52 -7.30 -3.48 -12.28
N MET A 53 -5.99 -3.65 -12.12
CA MET A 53 -5.24 -4.67 -12.84
C MET A 53 -4.61 -5.67 -11.87
N SER A 54 -3.54 -5.26 -11.18
CA SER A 54 -2.72 -6.18 -10.39
C SER A 54 -1.98 -5.47 -9.29
N ILE A 55 -1.64 -6.23 -8.25
CA ILE A 55 -0.66 -5.80 -7.25
C ILE A 55 0.47 -6.84 -7.11
N ALA A 56 1.65 -6.33 -6.81
CA ALA A 56 2.76 -7.12 -6.30
C ALA A 56 3.06 -6.69 -4.86
N ILE A 57 3.21 -7.67 -3.97
CA ILE A 57 3.60 -7.46 -2.57
C ILE A 57 5.00 -8.03 -2.41
N GLY A 58 5.91 -7.26 -1.84
CA GLY A 58 7.25 -7.72 -1.51
C GLY A 58 7.67 -7.34 -0.10
N LEU A 59 8.70 -8.02 0.39
CA LEU A 59 9.29 -7.79 1.70
C LEU A 59 10.80 -7.60 1.59
N GLN A 60 11.28 -6.56 2.26
CA GLN A 60 12.70 -6.31 2.51
C GLN A 60 12.98 -6.47 3.99
N SER A 61 13.96 -7.30 4.36
CA SER A 61 14.56 -7.26 5.69
C SER A 61 15.90 -6.53 5.60
N CYS A 62 16.06 -5.53 6.44
CA CYS A 62 17.17 -4.58 6.43
C CYS A 62 17.99 -4.66 7.73
N GLY A 63 17.53 -5.44 8.71
CA GLY A 63 18.23 -5.61 9.98
C GLY A 63 18.38 -4.28 10.70
N SER A 64 19.61 -3.78 10.81
CA SER A 64 19.91 -2.45 11.40
C SER A 64 20.12 -1.34 10.36
N SER A 65 20.00 -1.63 9.06
CA SER A 65 20.15 -0.65 7.99
C SER A 65 18.79 -0.08 7.57
N THR A 66 18.83 1.02 6.80
CA THR A 66 17.64 1.62 6.21
C THR A 66 17.19 0.81 5.00
N CYS A 67 15.91 0.44 4.96
CA CYS A 67 15.31 -0.18 3.78
C CYS A 67 15.19 0.80 2.62
N TYR A 68 15.20 0.28 1.39
CA TYR A 68 14.86 1.07 0.21
C TYR A 68 13.35 1.38 0.20
N PRO A 69 12.94 2.49 -0.42
CA PRO A 69 11.52 2.72 -0.68
C PRO A 69 11.00 1.70 -1.72
N ALA A 70 9.72 1.35 -1.62
CA ALA A 70 9.07 0.41 -2.55
C ALA A 70 9.06 0.88 -4.01
N SER A 71 9.24 2.19 -4.25
CA SER A 71 9.42 2.77 -5.59
C SER A 71 10.74 2.35 -6.25
N GLU A 72 11.72 1.89 -5.47
CA GLU A 72 13.02 1.45 -5.96
C GLU A 72 13.16 -0.07 -5.93
N ALA A 73 12.74 -0.71 -4.84
CA ALA A 73 12.83 -2.16 -4.69
C ALA A 73 11.74 -2.73 -3.77
N LEU A 74 11.11 -3.82 -4.19
CA LEU A 74 10.16 -4.57 -3.37
C LEU A 74 10.81 -5.68 -2.52
N GLY A 75 12.06 -6.06 -2.83
CA GLY A 75 12.73 -7.18 -2.17
C GLY A 75 12.19 -8.55 -2.62
N THR A 76 11.96 -9.44 -1.66
CA THR A 76 11.43 -10.78 -1.93
C THR A 76 9.94 -10.68 -2.24
N ILE A 77 9.51 -11.08 -3.44
CA ILE A 77 8.11 -11.05 -3.84
C ILE A 77 7.33 -12.14 -3.10
N LEU A 78 6.30 -11.72 -2.37
CA LEU A 78 5.42 -12.60 -1.60
C LEU A 78 4.09 -12.88 -2.31
N TYR A 79 3.65 -11.94 -3.16
CA TYR A 79 2.46 -12.07 -3.99
C TYR A 79 2.63 -11.27 -5.28
N ASN A 80 2.09 -11.80 -6.38
CA ASN A 80 1.94 -11.07 -7.64
C ASN A 80 0.70 -11.61 -8.36
N GLY A 81 -0.36 -10.81 -8.44
CA GLY A 81 -1.61 -11.27 -9.00
C GLY A 81 -2.65 -10.17 -9.14
N ALA A 82 -3.85 -10.58 -9.56
CA ALA A 82 -4.98 -9.68 -9.75
C ALA A 82 -5.35 -8.99 -8.44
N TYR A 83 -5.85 -7.77 -8.57
CA TYR A 83 -6.41 -6.98 -7.47
C TYR A 83 -7.84 -6.61 -7.82
N ASP A 84 -8.79 -7.08 -7.02
CA ASP A 84 -10.23 -6.91 -7.21
C ASP A 84 -10.89 -6.65 -5.85
N PRO A 85 -10.74 -5.44 -5.30
CA PRO A 85 -11.25 -5.11 -3.99
C PRO A 85 -12.78 -4.95 -4.01
N VAL A 86 -13.43 -5.45 -2.97
CA VAL A 86 -14.89 -5.42 -2.84
C VAL A 86 -15.31 -4.71 -1.56
N TYR A 87 -16.57 -4.24 -1.52
CA TYR A 87 -17.16 -3.79 -0.26
C TYR A 87 -17.52 -5.00 0.59
N HIS A 88 -16.83 -5.17 1.70
CA HIS A 88 -17.18 -6.17 2.72
C HIS A 88 -18.14 -5.59 3.77
N GLU A 89 -17.95 -4.32 4.13
CA GLU A 89 -18.80 -3.57 5.05
C GLU A 89 -19.25 -2.24 4.42
N TYR A 90 -20.49 -1.80 4.70
CA TYR A 90 -21.06 -0.60 4.06
C TYR A 90 -20.38 0.72 4.47
N TYR A 91 -19.70 0.74 5.63
CA TYR A 91 -19.07 1.93 6.21
C TYR A 91 -17.56 1.98 5.96
N LEU A 92 -16.98 0.96 5.32
CA LEU A 92 -15.58 0.91 4.97
C LEU A 92 -15.38 1.09 3.46
N PRO A 93 -14.20 1.56 3.02
CA PRO A 93 -13.79 1.47 1.62
C PRO A 93 -13.80 0.02 1.12
N GLN A 94 -13.71 -0.14 -0.21
CA GLN A 94 -13.44 -1.45 -0.79
C GLN A 94 -12.07 -1.92 -0.32
N TYR A 95 -11.90 -3.23 -0.11
CA TYR A 95 -10.58 -3.78 0.17
C TYR A 95 -10.44 -5.20 -0.31
N GLN A 96 -9.18 -5.66 -0.34
CA GLN A 96 -8.86 -7.06 -0.54
C GLN A 96 -7.84 -7.49 0.51
N ASN A 97 -8.12 -8.63 1.15
CA ASN A 97 -7.18 -9.30 2.05
C ASN A 97 -6.37 -10.31 1.24
N ILE A 98 -5.05 -10.19 1.30
CA ILE A 98 -4.13 -11.10 0.63
C ILE A 98 -3.24 -11.72 1.70
N THR A 99 -3.36 -13.03 1.88
CA THR A 99 -2.53 -13.78 2.81
C THR A 99 -1.21 -14.10 2.13
N VAL A 100 -0.12 -13.61 2.71
CA VAL A 100 1.25 -13.89 2.29
C VAL A 100 1.99 -14.63 3.40
N THR A 101 3.07 -15.31 3.07
CA THR A 101 3.95 -15.95 4.08
C THR A 101 5.26 -15.19 4.14
N ILE A 102 5.67 -14.77 5.33
CA ILE A 102 7.01 -14.22 5.54
C ILE A 102 8.01 -15.37 5.34
N PRO A 103 9.01 -15.25 4.44
CA PRO A 103 9.95 -16.34 4.20
C PRO A 103 10.64 -16.80 5.48
N GLU A 104 10.77 -18.11 5.64
CA GLU A 104 11.60 -18.67 6.71
C GLU A 104 13.04 -18.16 6.59
N GLY A 105 13.70 -17.91 7.72
CA GLY A 105 15.07 -17.38 7.74
C GLY A 105 15.19 -15.89 7.39
N THR A 106 14.08 -15.16 7.25
CA THR A 106 14.11 -13.68 7.19
C THR A 106 14.83 -13.15 8.43
N ALA A 107 15.87 -12.34 8.23
CA ALA A 107 16.66 -11.80 9.32
C ALA A 107 15.82 -10.86 10.22
N ALA A 108 16.03 -10.97 11.53
CA ALA A 108 15.40 -10.09 12.52
C ALA A 108 15.86 -8.63 12.36
N GLY A 109 14.98 -7.69 12.72
CA GLY A 109 15.23 -6.25 12.68
C GLY A 109 14.25 -5.47 11.80
N ALA A 110 14.66 -4.29 11.35
CA ALA A 110 13.84 -3.43 10.52
C ALA A 110 13.52 -4.09 9.18
N ALA A 111 12.27 -3.95 8.75
CA ALA A 111 11.80 -4.45 7.47
C ALA A 111 10.81 -3.46 6.84
N THR A 112 10.65 -3.56 5.53
CA THR A 112 9.63 -2.83 4.77
C THR A 112 8.82 -3.80 3.93
N LEU A 113 7.50 -3.76 4.09
CA LEU A 113 6.56 -4.36 3.16
C LEU A 113 6.26 -3.34 2.07
N GLY A 114 6.58 -3.70 0.83
CA GLY A 114 6.32 -2.88 -0.34
C GLY A 114 5.12 -3.41 -1.12
N VAL A 115 4.34 -2.50 -1.70
CA VAL A 115 3.27 -2.84 -2.65
C VAL A 115 3.47 -2.02 -3.92
N ALA A 116 3.47 -2.69 -5.08
CA ALA A 116 3.31 -2.04 -6.37
C ALA A 116 1.91 -2.33 -6.90
N HIS A 117 1.17 -1.30 -7.28
CA HIS A 117 -0.21 -1.36 -7.71
C HIS A 117 -0.34 -0.75 -9.11
N ALA A 118 -0.76 -1.56 -10.06
CA ALA A 118 -1.02 -1.15 -11.43
C ALA A 118 -2.52 -1.05 -11.66
N THR A 119 -2.95 0.06 -12.25
CA THR A 119 -4.36 0.34 -12.55
C THR A 119 -4.48 1.23 -13.78
N LEU A 120 -5.66 1.24 -14.40
CA LEU A 120 -6.02 2.19 -15.44
C LEU A 120 -6.98 3.23 -14.86
N ILE A 121 -6.75 4.52 -15.13
CA ILE A 121 -7.54 5.62 -14.56
C ILE A 121 -8.11 6.55 -15.63
N GLY A 122 -9.19 7.25 -15.30
CA GLY A 122 -9.78 8.28 -16.16
C GLY A 122 -10.62 7.75 -17.32
N ALA A 123 -11.11 8.65 -18.16
CA ALA A 123 -12.02 8.31 -19.25
C ALA A 123 -11.35 7.55 -20.41
N LEU A 124 -10.02 7.66 -20.52
CA LEU A 124 -9.22 7.04 -21.59
C LEU A 124 -8.37 5.86 -21.09
N TYR A 125 -8.57 5.40 -19.84
CA TYR A 125 -7.83 4.28 -19.25
C TYR A 125 -6.32 4.47 -19.25
N GLU A 126 -5.85 5.60 -18.73
CA GLU A 126 -4.44 5.94 -18.61
C GLU A 126 -3.74 4.98 -17.64
N PRO A 127 -2.58 4.40 -18.01
CA PRO A 127 -1.85 3.52 -17.11
C PRO A 127 -1.26 4.31 -15.94
N TYR A 128 -1.49 3.81 -14.73
CA TYR A 128 -1.01 4.39 -13.49
C TYR A 128 -0.34 3.31 -12.64
N LEU A 129 0.85 3.62 -12.14
CA LEU A 129 1.60 2.77 -11.22
C LEU A 129 1.81 3.51 -9.91
N GLN A 130 1.29 2.93 -8.84
CA GLN A 130 1.46 3.43 -7.48
C GLN A 130 2.35 2.47 -6.69
N THR A 131 3.26 3.00 -5.88
CA THR A 131 4.03 2.20 -4.92
C THR A 131 3.79 2.66 -3.50
N LEU A 132 3.65 1.71 -2.57
CA LEU A 132 3.42 1.93 -1.14
C LEU A 132 4.48 1.23 -0.32
N SER A 133 4.86 1.81 0.81
CA SER A 133 5.81 1.23 1.75
C SER A 133 5.20 1.22 3.15
N GLN A 134 5.33 0.10 3.84
CA GLN A 134 4.87 -0.08 5.21
C GLN A 134 6.04 -0.62 6.05
N ASN A 135 6.46 0.16 7.04
CA ASN A 135 7.55 -0.24 7.93
C ASN A 135 7.07 -1.32 8.90
N LEU A 136 7.89 -2.35 9.09
CA LEU A 136 7.67 -3.50 9.97
C LEU A 136 8.91 -3.80 10.80
N THR A 137 8.78 -4.71 11.75
CA THR A 137 9.90 -5.32 12.47
C THR A 137 9.77 -6.84 12.41
N ILE A 138 10.85 -7.51 12.00
CA ILE A 138 10.96 -8.96 12.08
C ILE A 138 11.55 -9.29 13.46
N ALA A 139 10.89 -10.15 14.23
CA ALA A 139 11.41 -10.60 15.53
C ALA A 139 12.40 -11.77 15.40
#